data_AF-H8IQ80-F1
#
_entry.id   AF-H8IQ80-F1
#
_cell.length_a   1.000
_cell.length_b   1.000
_cell.length_c   1.000
_cell.angle_alpha   90.00
_cell.angle_beta   90.00
_cell.angle_gamma   90.00
#
_symmetry.space_group_name_H-M   'P 1'
#
loop_
_entity.id
_entity.type
_entity.pdbx_description
1 polymer ?
#
loop_
_entity_poly.entity_id
_entity_poly.type
_entity_poly.pdbx_seq_one_letter_code
_entity_poly.pdbx_strand_id
1 'polypeptide(L)'
;MRQAVAEIVGAYGAQPSDQSAAEALIALFAETAWDKTNPNPHYWQRAILTAPHLLSESVLISDNDDRKLVELVATRMGVDAASDIRPSLLVHTGLATAQFILRRWLSSDTETKPPLHVQLKEALRVTLAGFD
;
A
#
# COMPACT_ATOMS: atom_id res chain seq x y z
N MET A 1 4.39 -13.08 6.87
CA MET A 1 3.01 -12.58 6.63
C MET A 1 2.38 -11.91 7.83
N ARG A 2 2.06 -12.62 8.94
CA ARG A 2 1.39 -12.00 10.11
C ARG A 2 2.12 -10.77 10.68
N GLN A 3 3.45 -10.78 10.68
CA GLN A 3 4.29 -9.68 11.18
C GLN A 3 4.16 -8.40 10.33
N ALA A 4 4.30 -8.51 9.02
CA ALA A 4 4.17 -7.39 8.09
C ALA A 4 2.79 -6.72 8.13
N VAL A 5 1.75 -7.51 8.35
CA VAL A 5 0.38 -7.02 8.51
C VAL A 5 0.18 -6.25 9.81
N ALA A 6 0.68 -6.76 10.94
CA ALA A 6 0.58 -6.06 12.22
C ALA A 6 1.33 -4.72 12.18
N GLU A 7 2.43 -4.66 11.43
CA GLU A 7 3.18 -3.44 11.17
C GLU A 7 2.40 -2.46 10.30
N ILE A 8 1.73 -2.91 9.22
CA ILE A 8 0.88 -2.05 8.38
C ILE A 8 -0.31 -1.48 9.18
N VAL A 9 -1.01 -2.33 9.93
CA VAL A 9 -2.15 -1.94 10.78
C VAL A 9 -1.71 -0.99 11.90
N GLY A 10 -0.58 -1.29 12.55
CA GLY A 10 0.00 -0.44 13.59
C GLY A 10 0.50 0.90 13.06
N ALA A 11 1.18 0.91 11.90
CA ALA A 11 1.67 2.12 11.27
C ALA A 11 0.54 3.02 10.78
N TYR A 12 -0.54 2.46 10.22
CA TYR A 12 -1.73 3.23 9.85
C TYR A 12 -2.41 3.84 11.09
N GLY A 13 -2.60 3.05 12.14
CA GLY A 13 -3.21 3.51 13.39
C GLY A 13 -2.37 4.56 14.14
N ALA A 14 -1.05 4.55 13.98
CA ALA A 14 -0.15 5.52 14.59
C ALA A 14 -0.11 6.88 13.87
N GLN A 15 -0.74 7.00 12.69
CA GLN A 15 -0.73 8.25 11.93
C GLN A 15 -1.61 9.32 12.57
N PRO A 16 -1.20 10.61 12.52
CA PRO A 16 -1.92 11.73 13.16
C PRO A 16 -3.39 11.74 12.78
N SER A 17 -4.30 11.78 13.74
CA SER A 17 -5.75 11.59 13.51
C SER A 17 -6.43 12.69 12.68
N ASP A 18 -5.76 13.81 12.46
CA ASP A 18 -6.21 14.98 11.70
C ASP A 18 -5.99 14.84 10.17
N GLN A 19 -5.20 13.86 9.72
CA GLN A 19 -5.02 13.60 8.28
C GLN A 19 -6.23 12.85 7.68
N SER A 20 -6.55 13.11 6.40
CA SER A 20 -7.59 12.35 5.70
C SER A 20 -7.23 10.85 5.65
N ALA A 21 -8.24 9.99 5.52
CA ALA A 21 -8.01 8.55 5.42
C ALA A 21 -7.18 8.17 4.18
N ALA A 22 -7.33 8.94 3.10
CA ALA A 22 -6.55 8.80 1.88
C ALA A 22 -5.09 9.20 2.08
N GLU A 23 -4.82 10.38 2.65
CA GLU A 23 -3.45 10.81 2.94
C GLU A 23 -2.73 9.85 3.89
N ALA A 24 -3.45 9.33 4.89
CA ALA A 24 -2.85 8.38 5.81
C ALA A 24 -2.45 7.06 5.13
N LEU A 25 -3.27 6.59 4.19
CA LEU A 25 -2.99 5.37 3.43
C LEU A 25 -1.85 5.60 2.40
N ILE A 26 -1.81 6.78 1.78
CA ILE A 26 -0.71 7.19 0.88
C ILE A 26 0.62 7.18 1.63
N ALA A 27 0.67 7.77 2.81
CA ALA A 27 1.88 7.83 3.63
C ALA A 27 2.35 6.42 4.02
N LEU A 28 1.43 5.58 4.50
CA LEU A 28 1.71 4.19 4.87
C LEU A 28 2.36 3.41 3.71
N PHE A 29 1.77 3.44 2.52
CA PHE A 29 2.28 2.68 1.38
C PHE A 29 3.61 3.23 0.87
N ALA A 30 3.78 4.55 0.84
CA ALA A 30 5.03 5.18 0.42
C ALA A 30 6.20 4.87 1.37
N GLU A 31 5.95 4.87 2.69
CA GLU A 31 6.93 4.52 3.71
C GLU A 31 7.26 3.02 3.71
N THR A 32 6.27 2.15 3.53
CA THR A 32 6.49 0.70 3.45
C THR A 32 7.26 0.31 2.19
N ALA A 33 7.01 0.98 1.06
CA ALA A 33 7.76 0.74 -0.18
C ALA A 33 9.22 1.25 -0.11
N TRP A 34 9.52 2.09 0.89
CA TRP A 34 10.85 2.61 1.16
C TRP A 34 11.37 2.04 2.49
N ASP A 35 11.61 0.73 2.52
CA ASP A 35 12.42 0.17 3.60
C ASP A 35 13.85 0.69 3.47
N LYS A 36 14.22 1.60 4.37
CA LYS A 36 15.54 2.26 4.46
C LYS A 36 16.68 1.28 4.73
N THR A 37 16.40 0.00 4.96
CA THR A 37 17.40 -1.01 5.32
C THR A 37 17.93 -1.86 4.16
N ASN A 38 17.42 -1.70 2.92
CA ASN A 38 17.92 -2.48 1.78
C ASN A 38 18.74 -1.67 0.76
N PRO A 39 20.08 -1.80 0.75
CA PRO A 39 20.95 -0.95 -0.07
C PRO A 39 20.97 -1.32 -1.56
N ASN A 40 20.29 -2.38 -2.02
CA ASN A 40 20.31 -2.75 -3.45
C ASN A 40 18.92 -3.15 -4.01
N PRO A 41 18.15 -2.18 -4.55
CA PRO A 41 16.87 -2.46 -5.20
C PRO A 41 16.97 -3.46 -6.37
N HIS A 42 18.13 -3.56 -7.04
CA HIS A 42 18.33 -4.50 -8.14
C HIS A 42 18.42 -5.98 -7.68
N TYR A 43 18.90 -6.23 -6.46
CA TYR A 43 18.93 -7.58 -5.89
C TYR A 43 17.50 -8.11 -5.69
N TRP A 44 16.62 -7.29 -5.13
CA TRP A 44 15.21 -7.63 -4.94
C TRP A 44 14.45 -7.76 -6.24
N GLN A 45 14.66 -6.85 -7.17
CA GLN A 45 14.07 -6.95 -8.50
C GLN A 45 14.43 -8.28 -9.16
N ARG A 46 15.70 -8.66 -9.12
CA ARG A 46 16.20 -9.90 -9.71
C ARG A 46 15.66 -11.15 -8.99
N ALA A 47 15.60 -11.15 -7.66
CA ALA A 47 15.03 -12.24 -6.88
C ALA A 47 13.54 -12.47 -7.19
N ILE A 48 12.77 -11.39 -7.33
CA ILE A 48 11.34 -11.46 -7.66
C ILE A 48 11.12 -11.90 -9.12
N LEU A 49 11.93 -11.42 -10.07
CA LEU A 49 11.87 -11.87 -11.46
C LEU A 49 12.18 -13.37 -11.60
N THR A 50 13.09 -13.90 -10.78
CA THR A 50 13.41 -15.34 -10.78
C THR A 50 12.36 -16.21 -10.09
N ALA A 51 11.51 -15.63 -9.26
CA ALA A 51 10.47 -16.34 -8.52
C ALA A 51 9.16 -15.53 -8.49
N PRO A 52 8.41 -15.48 -9.61
CA PRO A 52 7.19 -14.68 -9.73
C PRO A 52 6.10 -15.08 -8.73
N HIS A 53 6.12 -16.32 -8.23
CA HIS A 53 5.19 -16.80 -7.21
C HIS A 53 5.33 -16.07 -5.87
N LEU A 54 6.47 -15.41 -5.60
CA LEU A 54 6.64 -14.53 -4.44
C LEU A 54 5.70 -13.31 -4.49
N LEU A 55 5.28 -12.90 -5.69
CA LEU A 55 4.25 -11.87 -5.89
C LEU A 55 2.83 -12.42 -5.81
N SER A 56 2.66 -13.72 -6.04
CA SER A 56 1.37 -14.42 -6.05
C SER A 56 0.96 -14.85 -4.64
N GLU A 57 1.93 -15.28 -3.81
CA GLU A 57 1.71 -15.46 -2.38
C GLU A 57 1.54 -14.11 -1.68
N SER A 58 2.12 -13.02 -2.20
CA SER A 58 1.84 -11.66 -1.71
C SER A 58 0.47 -11.14 -2.19
N VAL A 59 -0.62 -11.80 -1.82
CA VAL A 59 -1.80 -11.01 -1.48
C VAL A 59 -1.33 -10.16 -0.31
N LEU A 60 -1.07 -8.87 -0.58
CA LEU A 60 -0.38 -7.95 0.34
C LEU A 60 -1.00 -7.92 1.74
N ILE A 61 -2.25 -8.38 1.88
CA ILE A 61 -3.02 -8.46 3.11
C ILE A 61 -3.88 -9.75 3.07
N SER A 62 -4.00 -10.51 4.18
CA SER A 62 -4.95 -11.64 4.24
C SER A 62 -6.39 -11.14 4.38
N ASP A 63 -7.41 -11.93 4.01
CA ASP A 63 -8.83 -11.53 4.11
C ASP A 63 -9.23 -10.98 5.50
N ASN A 64 -8.65 -11.55 6.56
CA ASN A 64 -8.92 -11.12 7.93
C ASN A 64 -8.30 -9.76 8.26
N ASP A 65 -7.24 -9.40 7.56
CA ASP A 65 -6.48 -8.18 7.79
C ASP A 65 -6.97 -7.04 6.88
N ASP A 66 -7.51 -7.40 5.72
CA ASP A 66 -8.25 -6.50 4.84
C ASP A 66 -9.44 -5.90 5.59
N ARG A 67 -10.22 -6.77 6.25
CA ARG A 67 -11.33 -6.34 7.11
C ARG A 67 -10.89 -5.39 8.23
N LYS A 68 -9.76 -5.65 8.91
CA LYS A 68 -9.28 -4.77 9.98
C LYS A 68 -8.84 -3.40 9.45
N LEU A 69 -8.18 -3.38 8.29
CA LEU A 69 -7.76 -2.12 7.67
C LEU A 69 -8.99 -1.30 7.25
N VAL A 70 -10.01 -1.95 6.68
CA VAL A 70 -11.29 -1.31 6.35
C VAL A 70 -11.97 -0.71 7.57
N GLU A 71 -12.02 -1.42 8.70
CA GLU A 71 -12.60 -0.91 9.96
C GLU A 71 -11.83 0.31 10.51
N LEU A 72 -10.50 0.32 10.41
CA LEU A 72 -9.69 1.46 10.81
C LEU A 72 -9.91 2.68 9.92
N VAL A 73 -10.00 2.47 8.60
CA VAL A 73 -10.35 3.51 7.63
C VAL A 73 -11.75 4.05 7.91
N ALA A 74 -12.73 3.18 8.16
CA ALA A 74 -14.10 3.58 8.46
C ALA A 74 -14.19 4.41 9.75
N THR A 75 -13.48 3.98 10.81
CA THR A 75 -13.35 4.72 12.07
C THR A 75 -12.79 6.12 11.82
N ARG A 76 -11.75 6.22 11.00
CA ARG A 76 -11.11 7.50 10.65
C ARG A 76 -12.00 8.40 9.81
N MET A 77 -12.81 7.82 8.93
CA MET A 77 -13.80 8.53 8.12
C MET A 77 -15.07 8.90 8.93
N GLY A 78 -15.22 8.39 10.16
CA GLY A 78 -16.40 8.61 10.98
C GLY A 78 -17.67 7.92 10.44
N VAL A 79 -17.51 6.80 9.73
CA VAL A 79 -18.60 6.05 9.10
C VAL A 79 -18.62 4.60 9.54
N ASP A 80 -19.75 3.93 9.31
CA ASP A 80 -19.88 2.48 9.51
C ASP A 80 -19.52 1.72 8.22
N ALA A 81 -18.52 0.85 8.29
CA ALA A 81 -18.03 0.06 7.16
C ALA A 81 -19.09 -0.90 6.57
N ALA A 82 -20.11 -1.27 7.34
CA ALA A 82 -21.18 -2.15 6.88
C ALA A 82 -22.21 -1.42 6.00
N SER A 83 -22.31 -0.10 6.11
CA SER A 83 -23.31 0.73 5.42
C SER A 83 -22.71 1.75 4.45
N ASP A 84 -21.44 2.11 4.62
CA ASP A 84 -20.69 2.98 3.71
C ASP A 84 -19.64 2.18 2.94
N ILE A 85 -19.70 2.24 1.61
CA ILE A 85 -18.80 1.53 0.71
C ILE A 85 -17.42 2.20 0.59
N ARG A 86 -17.30 3.49 0.92
CA ARG A 86 -16.09 4.29 0.70
C ARG A 86 -14.85 3.74 1.41
N PRO A 87 -14.90 3.29 2.69
CA PRO A 87 -13.72 2.71 3.35
C PRO A 87 -13.15 1.50 2.61
N SER A 88 -14.02 0.60 2.13
CA SER A 88 -13.61 -0.58 1.37
C SER A 88 -12.98 -0.19 0.04
N LEU A 89 -13.64 0.71 -0.72
CA LEU A 89 -13.11 1.17 -2.00
C LEU A 89 -11.77 1.89 -1.86
N LEU A 90 -11.57 2.67 -0.81
CA LEU A 90 -10.31 3.36 -0.52
C LEU A 90 -9.18 2.34 -0.34
N VAL A 91 -9.39 1.33 0.52
CA VAL A 91 -8.42 0.27 0.79
C VAL A 91 -8.10 -0.53 -0.48
N HIS A 92 -9.12 -1.05 -1.17
CA HIS A 92 -8.92 -1.91 -2.33
C HIS A 92 -8.32 -1.15 -3.52
N THR A 93 -8.69 0.12 -3.73
CA THR A 93 -8.07 0.96 -4.75
C THR A 93 -6.61 1.21 -4.44
N GLY A 94 -6.28 1.59 -3.19
CA GLY A 94 -4.90 1.80 -2.76
C GLY A 94 -4.04 0.54 -2.93
N LEU A 95 -4.57 -0.62 -2.56
CA LEU A 95 -3.89 -1.91 -2.69
C LEU A 95 -3.66 -2.28 -4.16
N ALA A 96 -4.68 -2.14 -5.01
CA ALA A 96 -4.58 -2.42 -6.44
C ALA A 96 -3.57 -1.49 -7.13
N THR A 97 -3.57 -0.20 -6.78
CA THR A 97 -2.58 0.77 -7.26
C THR A 97 -1.17 0.37 -6.84
N ALA A 98 -0.96 -0.01 -5.58
CA ALA A 98 0.35 -0.44 -5.09
C ALA A 98 0.86 -1.70 -5.83
N GLN A 99 0.00 -2.70 -6.02
CA GLN A 99 0.34 -3.91 -6.77
C GLN A 99 0.69 -3.60 -8.23
N PHE A 100 -0.09 -2.72 -8.88
CA PHE A 100 0.15 -2.33 -10.26
C PHE A 100 1.51 -1.63 -10.43
N ILE A 101 1.80 -0.65 -9.57
CA ILE A 101 3.07 0.08 -9.63
C ILE A 101 4.26 -0.82 -9.31
N LEU A 102 4.14 -1.72 -8.33
CA LEU A 102 5.19 -2.70 -8.03
C LEU A 102 5.49 -3.60 -9.23
N ARG A 103 4.45 -4.17 -9.88
CA ARG A 103 4.61 -5.00 -11.08
C ARG A 103 5.26 -4.22 -12.23
N ARG A 104 4.85 -2.97 -12.43
CA ARG A 104 5.42 -2.08 -13.46
C ARG A 104 6.89 -1.77 -13.17
N TRP A 105 7.23 -1.48 -11.93
CA TRP A 105 8.60 -1.18 -11.50
C TRP A 105 9.51 -2.39 -11.71
N LEU A 106 9.08 -3.59 -11.32
CA LEU A 106 9.84 -4.83 -11.49
C LEU A 106 10.12 -5.16 -12.97
N SER A 107 9.21 -4.78 -13.86
CA SER A 107 9.32 -5.03 -15.30
C SER A 107 10.09 -3.95 -16.06
N SER A 108 10.56 -2.91 -15.36
CA SER A 108 11.19 -1.73 -15.96
C SER A 108 12.68 -1.67 -15.71
N ASP A 109 13.40 -1.05 -16.63
CA ASP A 109 14.77 -0.60 -16.38
C ASP A 109 14.74 0.54 -15.35
N THR A 110 15.30 0.31 -14.16
CA THR A 110 15.17 1.20 -13.01
C THR A 110 16.17 2.35 -13.01
N GLU A 111 17.15 2.34 -13.91
CA GLU A 111 18.19 3.41 -13.97
C GLU A 111 17.64 4.74 -14.51
N THR A 112 16.55 4.72 -15.27
CA THR A 112 15.97 5.92 -15.92
C THR A 112 14.66 6.40 -15.31
N LYS A 113 14.13 5.68 -14.31
CA LYS A 113 12.82 5.96 -13.72
C LYS A 113 12.95 6.51 -12.30
N PRO A 114 11.97 7.32 -11.84
CA PRO A 114 11.94 7.75 -10.45
C PRO A 114 11.94 6.55 -9.48
N PRO A 115 12.44 6.71 -8.25
CA PRO A 115 12.38 5.65 -7.24
C PRO A 115 10.95 5.12 -7.03
N LEU A 116 10.81 3.84 -6.66
CA LEU A 116 9.51 3.17 -6.47
C LEU A 116 8.56 3.97 -5.56
N HIS A 117 9.07 4.49 -4.44
CA HIS A 117 8.26 5.28 -3.49
C HIS A 117 7.69 6.56 -4.11
N VAL A 118 8.40 7.19 -5.06
CA VAL A 118 7.92 8.38 -5.78
C VAL A 118 6.80 7.98 -6.73
N GLN A 119 7.03 6.95 -7.56
CA GLN A 119 6.01 6.45 -8.50
C GLN A 119 4.74 5.97 -7.77
N LEU A 120 4.91 5.33 -6.62
CA LEU A 120 3.80 4.84 -5.80
C LEU A 120 2.99 5.99 -5.18
N LYS A 121 3.67 6.98 -4.60
CA LYS A 121 3.03 8.15 -3.99
C LYS A 121 2.23 8.96 -5.01
N GLU A 122 2.79 9.18 -6.20
CA GLU A 122 2.10 9.88 -7.29
C GLU A 122 0.87 9.12 -7.77
N ALA A 123 1.00 7.81 -8.02
CA ALA A 123 -0.10 6.99 -8.46
C ALA A 123 -1.24 6.95 -7.44
N LEU A 124 -0.92 6.78 -6.15
CA LEU A 124 -1.93 6.75 -5.09
C LEU A 124 -2.68 8.08 -4.97
N ARG A 125 -1.98 9.22 -5.09
CA ARG A 125 -2.65 10.54 -5.11
C ARG A 125 -3.66 10.66 -6.24
N VAL A 126 -3.32 10.17 -7.43
CA VAL A 126 -4.24 10.20 -8.57
C VAL A 126 -5.44 9.29 -8.32
N THR A 127 -5.21 8.05 -7.85
CA THR A 127 -6.28 7.06 -7.71
C THR A 127 -7.17 7.28 -6.49
N LEU A 128 -6.68 7.98 -5.47
CA LEU A 128 -7.40 8.21 -4.22
C LEU A 128 -7.96 9.62 -4.05
N ALA A 129 -7.79 10.52 -5.04
CA ALA A 129 -8.27 11.90 -4.98
C ALA A 129 -9.79 12.04 -4.76
N GLY A 130 -10.58 10.99 -5.00
CA GLY A 130 -12.02 10.98 -4.76
C GLY A 130 -12.45 10.66 -3.33
N PHE A 131 -11.50 10.44 -2.40
CA PHE A 131 -11.75 10.02 -1.02
C PHE A 131 -11.42 11.08 0.04
N ASP A 132 -11.07 12.30 -0.38
CA ASP A 132 -10.87 13.45 0.51
C ASP A 132 -12.18 14.04 1.04
#